data_AF-A0A857J8B7-F1
#
_entry.id   AF-A0A857J8B7-F1
#
_cell.length_a   1.000
_cell.length_b   1.000
_cell.length_c   1.000
_cell.angle_alpha   90.00
_cell.angle_beta   90.00
_cell.angle_gamma   90.00
#
_symmetry.space_group_name_H-M   'P 1'
#
loop_
_entity.id
_entity.type
_entity.pdbx_description
1 polymer ?
#
loop_
_entity_poly.entity_id
_entity_poly.type
_entity_poly.pdbx_seq_one_letter_code
_entity_poly.pdbx_strand_id
1 'polypeptide(L)' 'MMKKEAEQAVRSLCHSWQAKFHPDKGSQEINVSDFLSWLKQAHPEVFDFRTKSFAPADFVEMWADQEFKQSWRN' A
#
# COMPACT_ATOMS: atom_id res chain seq x y z
N MET A 1 2.71 -15.97 1.85
CA MET A 1 3.47 -15.04 0.99
C MET A 1 4.76 -14.61 1.69
N MET A 2 5.86 -14.37 0.97
CA MET A 2 7.06 -13.77 1.58
C MET A 2 6.91 -12.24 1.66
N LYS A 3 7.56 -11.62 2.66
CA LYS A 3 7.56 -10.16 2.85
C LYS A 3 7.96 -9.40 1.56
N LYS A 4 8.96 -9.91 0.83
CA LYS A 4 9.42 -9.30 -0.43
C LYS A 4 8.38 -9.35 -1.55
N GLU A 5 7.66 -10.46 -1.65
CA GLU A 5 6.59 -10.61 -2.65
C GLU A 5 5.43 -9.67 -2.31
N ALA A 6 5.07 -9.58 -1.03
CA ALA A 6 4.03 -8.66 -0.56
C ALA A 6 4.41 -7.20 -0.84
N GLU A 7 5.66 -6.81 -0.56
CA GLU A 7 6.16 -5.46 -0.85
C GLU A 7 6.04 -5.12 -2.35
N GLN A 8 6.51 -6.02 -3.22
CA GLN A 8 6.49 -5.81 -4.66
C GLN A 8 5.06 -5.77 -5.22
N ALA A 9 4.17 -6.59 -4.67
CA ALA A 9 2.75 -6.57 -4.99
C ALA A 9 2.11 -5.24 -4.56
N VAL A 10 2.34 -4.79 -3.31
CA VAL A 10 1.81 -3.53 -2.78
C VAL A 10 2.24 -2.34 -3.65
N ARG A 11 3.51 -2.24 -4.04
CA ARG A 11 4.00 -1.18 -4.93
C ARG A 11 3.31 -1.20 -6.30
N SER A 12 3.18 -2.38 -6.90
CA SER A 12 2.48 -2.53 -8.19
C SER A 12 0.99 -2.17 -8.09
N LEU A 13 0.37 -2.49 -6.94
CA LEU A 13 -1.01 -2.18 -6.64
C LEU A 13 -1.21 -0.69 -6.35
N CYS A 14 -0.26 0.00 -5.73
CA CYS A 14 -0.30 1.47 -5.58
C CYS A 14 -0.41 2.15 -6.94
N HIS A 15 0.47 1.80 -7.89
CA HIS A 15 0.41 2.36 -9.24
C HIS A 15 -0.88 1.98 -9.99
N SER A 16 -1.32 0.73 -9.88
CA SER A 16 -2.56 0.27 -10.53
C SER A 16 -3.80 0.97 -9.95
N TRP A 17 -3.84 1.14 -8.63
CA TRP A 17 -4.92 1.83 -7.92
C TRP A 17 -4.92 3.31 -8.27
N GLN A 18 -3.76 3.97 -8.27
CA GLN A 18 -3.63 5.36 -8.71
C GLN A 18 -4.09 5.54 -10.15
N ALA A 19 -3.68 4.67 -11.08
CA ALA A 19 -4.12 4.73 -12.47
C ALA A 19 -5.64 4.50 -12.62
N LYS A 20 -6.23 3.66 -11.77
CA LYS A 20 -7.66 3.30 -11.84
C LYS A 20 -8.58 4.35 -11.20
N PHE A 21 -8.19 4.89 -10.05
CA PHE A 21 -9.02 5.81 -9.26
C PHE A 21 -8.63 7.28 -9.44
N HIS A 22 -7.40 7.55 -9.86
CA HIS A 22 -6.86 8.90 -10.05
C HIS A 22 -6.10 9.04 -11.39
N PRO A 23 -6.73 8.74 -12.54
CA PRO A 23 -6.05 8.81 -13.85
C PRO A 23 -5.58 10.23 -14.23
N ASP A 24 -6.21 11.27 -13.66
CA ASP A 24 -6.02 12.67 -14.07
C ASP A 24 -5.31 13.53 -13.00
N LYS A 25 -5.14 13.02 -11.78
CA LYS A 25 -4.57 13.79 -10.66
C LYS A 25 -3.10 13.48 -10.47
N GLY A 26 -2.25 14.35 -11.01
CA GLY A 26 -0.85 14.44 -10.59
C GLY A 26 -0.76 14.69 -9.09
N SER A 27 -0.42 13.65 -8.33
CA SER A 27 0.01 13.68 -6.92
C SER A 27 -0.88 14.46 -5.95
N GLN A 28 -2.18 14.59 -6.20
CA GLN A 28 -3.09 15.26 -5.27
C GLN A 28 -3.54 14.26 -4.19
N GLU A 29 -2.88 14.33 -3.03
CA GLU A 29 -3.29 13.79 -1.72
C GLU A 29 -3.95 12.41 -1.79
N ILE A 30 -3.15 11.39 -2.13
CA ILE A 30 -3.61 10.01 -1.98
C ILE A 30 -3.66 9.68 -0.50
N ASN A 31 -4.84 9.29 -0.02
CA ASN A 31 -5.06 8.85 1.35
C ASN A 31 -4.63 7.39 1.47
N VAL A 32 -3.54 7.14 2.19
CA VAL A 32 -3.02 5.78 2.45
C VAL A 32 -4.10 4.92 3.11
N SER A 33 -4.91 5.48 4.01
CA SER A 33 -6.01 4.78 4.69
C SER A 33 -7.09 4.26 3.74
N ASP A 34 -7.36 4.98 2.65
CA ASP A 34 -8.33 4.57 1.63
C ASP A 34 -7.77 3.43 0.78
N PHE A 35 -6.51 3.56 0.37
CA PHE A 35 -5.76 2.50 -0.31
C PHE A 35 -5.69 1.23 0.54
N LEU A 36 -5.39 1.32 1.84
CA LEU A 36 -5.33 0.17 2.75
C LEU A 36 -6.68 -0.51 2.91
N SER A 37 -7.76 0.28 3.01
CA SER A 37 -9.12 -0.25 3.07
C SER A 37 -9.49 -0.99 1.80
N TRP A 38 -9.12 -0.45 0.64
CA TRP A 38 -9.30 -1.12 -0.65
C TRP A 38 -8.44 -2.38 -0.76
N LEU A 39 -7.16 -2.29 -0.40
CA LEU A 39 -6.18 -3.39 -0.49
C LEU A 39 -6.58 -4.56 0.39
N LYS A 40 -7.08 -4.30 1.61
CA LYS A 40 -7.57 -5.34 2.52
C LYS A 40 -8.77 -6.10 1.96
N GLN A 41 -9.60 -5.43 1.15
CA GLN A 41 -10.78 -6.03 0.50
C GLN A 41 -10.41 -6.74 -0.81
N ALA A 42 -9.54 -6.13 -1.62
CA ALA A 42 -9.15 -6.64 -2.93
C ALA A 42 -8.11 -7.75 -2.85
N HIS A 43 -7.12 -7.60 -1.97
CA HIS A 43 -5.97 -8.50 -1.85
C HIS A 43 -5.62 -8.76 -0.37
N PRO A 44 -6.47 -9.47 0.40
CA PRO A 44 -6.16 -9.82 1.78
C PRO A 44 -4.90 -10.71 1.91
N GLU A 45 -4.53 -11.42 0.85
CA GLU A 45 -3.34 -12.27 0.77
C GLU A 45 -2.02 -11.51 1.02
N VAL A 46 -1.95 -10.22 0.67
CA VAL A 46 -0.76 -9.40 0.92
C VAL A 46 -0.59 -9.08 2.40
N PHE A 47 -1.59 -9.35 3.24
CA PHE A 47 -1.52 -9.26 4.69
C PHE A 47 -1.29 -10.61 5.37
N ASP A 48 -1.21 -11.72 4.62
CA ASP A 48 -1.10 -13.08 5.18
C ASP A 48 0.35 -13.52 5.45
N PHE A 49 1.34 -12.61 5.33
CA PHE A 49 2.74 -12.96 5.57
C PHE A 49 3.08 -12.98 7.07
N ARG A 50 3.83 -14.02 7.48
CA ARG A 50 4.32 -14.13 8.87
C ARG A 50 5.44 -13.13 9.14
N THR A 51 5.22 -12.31 10.15
CA THR A 51 6.17 -11.33 10.70
C THR A 51 6.40 -11.65 12.18
N LYS A 52 7.65 -11.54 12.65
CA LYS A 52 8.00 -11.85 14.05
C LYS A 52 7.76 -10.71 15.04
N SER A 53 7.63 -9.47 14.55
CA SER A 53 7.74 -8.28 15.41
C SER A 53 6.64 -7.23 15.22
N PHE A 54 5.93 -7.23 14.09
CA PHE A 54 4.93 -6.21 13.76
C PHE A 54 3.78 -6.82 12.97
N ALA A 55 2.58 -6.24 13.02
CA ALA A 55 1.49 -6.69 12.16
C ALA A 55 1.87 -6.51 10.68
N PRO A 56 1.50 -7.45 9.80
CA PRO A 56 1.74 -7.31 8.36
C PRO A 56 1.09 -6.04 7.79
N ALA A 57 -0.03 -5.59 8.38
CA ALA A 57 -0.68 -4.33 8.02
C ALA A 57 0.22 -3.09 8.22
N ASP A 58 1.03 -3.06 9.28
CA ASP A 58 1.95 -1.97 9.58
C ASP A 58 3.02 -1.80 8.49
N PHE A 59 3.57 -2.93 8.01
CA PHE A 59 4.52 -2.92 6.91
C PHE A 59 3.88 -2.46 5.61
N VAL A 60 2.65 -2.90 5.33
CA VAL A 60 1.91 -2.53 4.13
C VAL A 60 1.58 -1.04 4.13
N GLU A 61 1.16 -0.48 5.27
CA GLU A 61 0.95 0.95 5.46
C GLU A 61 2.24 1.75 5.22
N MET A 62 3.35 1.32 5.82
CA MET A 62 4.66 1.94 5.64
C MET A 62 5.13 1.93 4.17
N TRP A 63 4.92 0.81 3.47
CA TRP A 63 5.29 0.70 2.05
C TRP A 63 4.42 1.60 1.16
N ALA A 64 3.12 1.66 1.44
CA ALA A 64 2.19 2.52 0.72
C ALA A 64 2.54 3.99 0.94
N ASP A 65 2.77 4.41 2.20
CA ASP A 65 3.16 5.78 2.55
C ASP A 65 4.46 6.23 1.85
N GLN A 66 5.45 5.33 1.79
CA GLN A 66 6.71 5.56 1.08
C GLN A 66 6.50 5.72 -0.43
N GLU A 67 5.64 4.91 -1.05
CA GLU A 67 5.31 5.00 -2.47
C GLU A 67 4.54 6.27 -2.82
N PHE A 68 3.56 6.63 -1.99
CA PHE A 68 2.78 7.86 -2.15
C PHE A 68 3.57 9.12 -1.78
N LYS A 69 4.83 8.98 -1.34
CA LYS A 69 5.72 10.06 -0.89
C LYS A 69 5.07 10.97 0.16
N GLN A 70 4.14 10.42 0.95
CA GLN A 70 3.47 11.11 2.06
C GLN A 70 4.42 11.28 3.27
N SER A 71 5.49 10.47 3.33
CA SER A 71 6.54 10.47 4.36
C SER A 71 7.33 11.80 4.59
N TRP A 72 7.08 12.88 3.83
CA TRP A 72 7.77 14.18 4.03
C TRP A 72 7.02 15.15 4.95
N ARG A 73 5.72 14.95 5.26
CA ARG A 73 4.97 15.89 6.13
C ARG A 73 4.62 15.26 7.47
N ASN A 74 5.62 15.10 8.33
CA ASN A 74 5.42 15.24 9.77
C ASN A 74 6.58 15.97 10.44
#